data_AF-H8ME66-F1
#
_entry.id   AF-H8ME66-F1
#
_cell.length_a   1.000
_cell.length_b   1.000
_cell.length_c   1.000
_cell.angle_alpha   90.00
_cell.angle_beta   90.00
_cell.angle_gamma   90.00
#
_symmetry.space_group_name_H-M   'P 1'
#
loop_
_entity.id
_entity.type
_entity.pdbx_description
1 polymer ?
#
loop_
_entity_poly.entity_id
_entity_poly.type
_entity_poly.pdbx_seq_one_letter_code
_entity_poly.pdbx_strand_id
1 'polypeptide(L)'
;MAIIKGFFIFATDLIFNHRLKIDLMKKIKYSHLVLIPLLWLTSCKTAMSVSEVKPYENISIASSIPSDGEMDMLIQPYKKEMERQMNTKISYTPVELTKTGDNSNLGGLLADYTYEGADVWAKQNLKQNVDAAVINIGGIRSTIGKGDILLKHVFEVMPFENEVVIVKMKGKDLLGMFDYYAETQKNNPVSHLFLETNKGKVTKGLVNGKELDLGKDYYIVTSDYLALGGDNMWFFSKGELISTGIKLRDLFIEKFKQNPEVKAPNDVRLIFNN
;
A
#
# COMPACT_ATOMS: atom_id res chain seq x y z
N MET A 1 11.25 -50.33 87.28
CA MET A 1 10.43 -50.81 86.15
C MET A 1 9.19 -49.92 85.93
N ALA A 2 9.35 -48.60 85.81
CA ALA A 2 8.24 -47.66 85.61
C ALA A 2 8.54 -46.56 84.57
N ILE A 3 9.81 -46.28 84.28
CA ILE A 3 10.23 -45.21 83.35
C ILE A 3 10.11 -45.63 81.87
N ILE A 4 10.13 -46.93 81.57
CA ILE A 4 10.05 -47.45 80.18
C ILE A 4 8.59 -47.52 79.67
N LYS A 5 7.59 -47.61 80.55
CA LYS A 5 6.18 -47.70 80.14
C LYS A 5 5.57 -46.34 79.72
N GLY A 6 6.05 -45.23 80.28
CA GLY A 6 5.55 -43.88 79.93
C GLY A 6 6.00 -43.41 78.55
N PHE A 7 7.21 -43.78 78.12
CA PHE A 7 7.76 -43.36 76.83
C PHE A 7 7.10 -44.08 75.64
N PHE A 8 6.64 -45.32 75.85
CA PHE A 8 5.95 -46.09 74.81
C PHE A 8 4.54 -45.55 74.52
N ILE A 9 3.80 -45.12 75.55
CA ILE A 9 2.44 -44.57 75.39
C ILE A 9 2.47 -43.20 74.70
N PHE A 10 3.43 -42.34 75.06
CA PHE A 10 3.58 -41.01 74.42
C PHE A 10 4.01 -41.11 72.96
N ALA A 11 4.86 -42.07 72.61
CA ALA A 11 5.27 -42.32 71.24
C ALA A 11 4.12 -42.89 70.39
N THR A 12 3.29 -43.79 70.94
CA THR A 12 2.14 -44.36 70.20
C THR A 12 1.05 -43.33 69.92
N ASP A 13 0.76 -42.42 70.85
CA ASP A 13 -0.24 -41.36 70.64
C ASP A 13 0.23 -40.31 69.63
N LEU A 14 1.52 -39.94 69.66
CA LEU A 14 2.09 -39.00 68.69
C LEU A 14 2.11 -39.58 67.27
N ILE A 15 2.45 -40.87 67.13
CA ILE A 15 2.48 -41.57 65.84
C ILE A 15 1.06 -41.81 65.31
N PHE A 16 0.08 -42.09 66.17
CA PHE A 16 -1.32 -42.28 65.78
C PHE A 16 -1.94 -40.96 65.31
N ASN A 17 -1.74 -39.85 66.03
CA ASN A 17 -2.22 -38.52 65.61
C ASN A 17 -1.52 -38.03 64.34
N HIS A 18 -0.24 -38.35 64.16
CA HIS A 18 0.49 -37.99 62.94
C HIS A 18 0.03 -38.79 61.73
N ARG A 19 -0.24 -40.09 61.88
CA ARG A 19 -0.85 -40.94 60.85
C ARG A 19 -2.27 -40.49 60.49
N LEU A 20 -3.10 -40.14 61.48
CA LEU A 20 -4.45 -39.60 61.23
C LEU A 20 -4.41 -38.30 60.43
N LYS A 21 -3.48 -37.37 60.75
CA LYS A 21 -3.28 -36.13 59.99
C LYS A 21 -2.83 -36.40 58.56
N ILE A 22 -1.92 -37.37 58.34
CA ILE A 22 -1.42 -37.72 57.01
C ILE A 22 -2.52 -38.38 56.16
N ASP A 23 -3.34 -39.26 56.73
CA ASP A 23 -4.46 -39.88 56.02
C ASP A 23 -5.61 -38.89 55.76
N LEU A 24 -5.86 -37.95 56.67
CA LEU A 24 -6.81 -36.84 56.45
C LEU A 24 -6.32 -35.90 55.34
N MET A 25 -5.02 -35.55 55.34
CA MET A 25 -4.40 -34.72 54.29
C MET A 25 -4.34 -35.45 52.93
N LYS A 26 -4.17 -36.78 52.91
CA LYS A 26 -4.28 -37.58 51.68
C LYS A 26 -5.72 -37.62 51.17
N LYS A 27 -6.73 -37.87 52.01
CA LYS A 27 -8.14 -37.80 51.60
C LYS A 27 -8.53 -36.43 51.05
N ILE A 28 -8.03 -35.34 51.64
CA ILE A 28 -8.25 -33.97 51.14
C ILE A 28 -7.53 -33.75 49.79
N LYS A 29 -6.28 -34.21 49.64
CA LYS A 29 -5.55 -34.14 48.35
C LYS A 29 -6.23 -34.93 47.23
N TYR A 30 -6.74 -36.13 47.48
CA TYR A 30 -7.44 -36.93 46.48
C TYR A 30 -8.86 -36.43 46.19
N SER A 31 -9.54 -35.82 47.17
CA SER A 31 -10.85 -35.18 46.96
C SER A 31 -10.76 -33.97 46.02
N HIS A 32 -9.71 -33.16 46.13
CA HIS A 32 -9.46 -32.04 45.21
C HIS A 32 -8.97 -32.51 43.83
N LEU A 33 -8.27 -33.65 43.74
CA LEU A 33 -7.76 -34.20 42.47
C LEU A 33 -8.87 -34.75 41.54
N VAL A 34 -10.03 -35.13 42.10
CA VAL A 34 -11.21 -35.54 41.32
C VAL A 34 -12.13 -34.35 41.02
N LEU A 35 -12.18 -33.34 41.91
CA LEU A 35 -13.03 -32.16 41.72
C LEU A 35 -12.54 -31.22 40.59
N ILE A 36 -11.23 -31.08 40.44
CA ILE A 36 -10.62 -30.17 39.46
C ILE A 36 -10.87 -30.58 37.99
N PRO A 37 -10.73 -31.86 37.56
CA PRO A 37 -11.09 -32.25 36.20
C PRO A 37 -12.61 -32.20 35.96
N LEU A 38 -13.43 -32.36 37.00
CA LEU A 38 -14.90 -32.22 36.90
C LEU A 38 -15.34 -30.78 36.64
N LEU A 39 -14.62 -29.79 37.22
CA LEU A 39 -14.83 -28.36 36.99
C LEU A 39 -14.38 -27.88 35.59
N TRP A 40 -13.56 -28.67 34.88
CA TRP A 40 -13.16 -28.35 33.50
C TRP A 40 -14.20 -28.79 32.46
N LEU A 41 -15.12 -29.69 32.82
CA LEU A 41 -16.20 -30.14 31.95
C LEU A 41 -17.43 -29.21 31.98
N THR A 42 -17.51 -28.27 32.92
CA THR A 42 -18.59 -27.27 33.00
C THR A 42 -18.26 -25.97 32.29
N SER A 43 -17.23 -25.92 31.45
CA SER A 43 -17.03 -24.81 30.51
C SER A 43 -18.14 -24.85 29.46
N CYS A 44 -19.31 -24.31 29.82
CA CYS A 44 -20.37 -23.99 28.89
C CYS A 44 -19.77 -23.11 27.78
N LYS A 45 -19.53 -23.70 26.61
CA LYS A 45 -19.43 -22.92 25.39
C LYS A 45 -20.80 -22.30 25.20
N THR A 46 -20.96 -21.02 25.52
CA THR A 46 -22.12 -20.27 25.04
C THR A 46 -22.03 -20.33 23.52
N ALA A 47 -22.80 -21.21 22.91
CA ALA A 47 -23.01 -21.15 21.48
C ALA A 47 -23.70 -19.82 21.24
N MET A 48 -22.94 -18.84 20.74
CA MET A 48 -23.52 -17.62 20.23
C MET A 48 -24.33 -18.01 19.00
N SER A 49 -25.61 -18.34 19.16
CA SER A 49 -26.53 -18.36 18.03
C SER A 49 -26.75 -16.90 17.68
N VAL A 50 -26.38 -16.51 16.46
CA VAL A 50 -26.71 -15.19 15.95
C VAL A 50 -28.23 -15.05 16.01
N SER A 51 -28.74 -14.24 16.94
CA SER A 51 -30.18 -14.17 17.24
C SER A 51 -30.97 -13.43 16.17
N GLU A 52 -30.28 -12.68 15.30
CA GLU A 52 -30.86 -12.01 14.14
C GLU A 52 -29.72 -11.57 13.22
N VAL A 53 -29.49 -12.28 12.11
CA VAL A 53 -28.89 -11.64 10.94
C VAL A 53 -30.05 -10.98 10.23
N LYS A 54 -30.18 -9.66 10.31
CA LYS A 54 -31.02 -8.94 9.34
C LYS A 54 -30.15 -8.71 8.12
N PRO A 55 -30.33 -9.49 7.03
CA PRO A 55 -29.71 -9.11 5.77
C PRO A 55 -30.30 -7.75 5.42
N TYR A 56 -29.50 -6.70 5.51
CA TYR A 56 -29.86 -5.46 4.86
C TYR A 56 -29.89 -5.78 3.37
N GLU A 57 -31.06 -5.67 2.75
CA GLU A 57 -31.12 -5.73 1.30
C GLU A 57 -30.31 -4.55 0.77
N ASN A 58 -29.35 -4.84 -0.10
CA ASN A 58 -28.64 -3.80 -0.80
C ASN A 58 -29.64 -3.04 -1.66
N ILE A 59 -29.90 -1.79 -1.29
CA ILE A 59 -30.68 -0.88 -2.13
C ILE A 59 -29.78 -0.52 -3.32
N SER A 60 -30.06 -1.15 -4.47
CA SER A 60 -29.34 -0.85 -5.70
C SER A 60 -29.77 0.52 -6.22
N ILE A 61 -28.81 1.43 -6.40
CA ILE A 61 -29.06 2.70 -7.07
C ILE A 61 -29.12 2.41 -8.57
N ALA A 62 -30.34 2.32 -9.11
CA ALA A 62 -30.62 2.03 -10.52
C ALA A 62 -31.08 3.29 -11.26
N SER A 63 -30.84 3.34 -12.57
CA SER A 63 -31.29 4.44 -13.45
C SER A 63 -32.82 4.60 -13.52
N SER A 64 -33.57 3.60 -13.06
CA SER A 64 -35.03 3.64 -12.94
C SER A 64 -35.53 4.44 -11.73
N ILE A 65 -34.66 4.74 -10.75
CA ILE A 65 -35.00 5.59 -9.61
C ILE A 65 -35.00 7.04 -10.11
N PRO A 66 -36.13 7.76 -10.04
CA PRO A 66 -36.19 9.15 -10.49
C PRO A 66 -35.31 10.03 -9.63
N SER A 67 -34.68 11.03 -10.24
CA SER A 67 -33.93 12.06 -9.53
C SER A 67 -34.86 12.89 -8.64
N ASP A 68 -34.35 13.31 -7.49
CA ASP A 68 -35.06 14.22 -6.60
C ASP A 68 -34.90 15.66 -7.10
N GLY A 69 -36.02 16.31 -7.43
CA GLY A 69 -36.00 17.64 -8.03
C GLY A 69 -35.45 18.73 -7.10
N GLU A 70 -35.69 18.63 -5.78
CA GLU A 70 -35.15 19.59 -4.81
C GLU A 70 -33.63 19.43 -4.67
N MET A 71 -33.15 18.19 -4.62
CA MET A 71 -31.72 17.88 -4.59
C MET A 71 -31.04 18.31 -5.89
N ASP A 72 -31.67 18.07 -7.04
CA ASP A 72 -31.16 18.53 -8.34
C ASP A 72 -31.01 20.05 -8.35
N MET A 73 -32.05 20.79 -7.96
CA MET A 73 -32.00 22.25 -7.88
C MET A 73 -30.91 22.75 -6.92
N LEU A 74 -30.69 22.04 -5.80
CA LEU A 74 -29.64 22.36 -4.85
C LEU A 74 -28.24 22.19 -5.46
N ILE A 75 -27.99 21.12 -6.22
CA ILE A 75 -26.65 20.83 -6.77
C ILE A 75 -26.37 21.53 -8.11
N GLN A 76 -27.41 21.94 -8.87
CA GLN A 76 -27.27 22.58 -10.19
C GLN A 76 -26.21 23.71 -10.23
N PRO A 77 -26.20 24.72 -9.34
CA PRO A 77 -25.24 25.81 -9.43
C PRO A 77 -23.79 25.34 -9.24
N TYR A 78 -23.55 24.39 -8.34
CA TYR A 78 -22.22 23.81 -8.11
C TYR A 78 -21.77 22.98 -9.31
N LYS A 79 -22.67 22.17 -9.87
CA LYS A 79 -22.41 21.40 -11.09
C LYS A 79 -22.01 22.32 -12.25
N LYS A 80 -22.74 23.40 -12.47
CA LYS A 80 -22.46 24.35 -13.55
C LYS A 80 -21.09 25.04 -13.39
N GLU A 81 -20.76 25.47 -12.18
CA GLU A 81 -19.44 26.09 -11.93
C GLU A 81 -18.30 25.08 -12.07
N MET A 82 -18.48 23.86 -11.55
CA MET A 82 -17.53 22.77 -11.72
C MET A 82 -17.32 22.45 -13.20
N GLU A 83 -18.40 22.26 -13.98
CA GLU A 83 -18.33 22.00 -15.42
C GLU A 83 -17.63 23.12 -16.19
N ARG A 84 -17.84 24.38 -15.80
CA ARG A 84 -17.15 25.53 -16.39
C ARG A 84 -15.64 25.43 -16.20
N GLN A 85 -15.17 25.09 -15.00
CA GLN A 85 -13.74 24.92 -14.73
C GLN A 85 -13.19 23.68 -15.43
N MET A 86 -13.88 22.56 -15.29
CA MET A 86 -13.48 21.25 -15.81
C MET A 86 -13.38 21.19 -17.33
N ASN A 87 -14.14 22.01 -18.06
CA ASN A 87 -14.06 22.13 -19.51
C ASN A 87 -13.04 23.16 -20.01
N THR A 88 -12.17 23.68 -19.14
CA THR A 88 -11.05 24.55 -19.56
C THR A 88 -10.03 23.74 -20.34
N LYS A 89 -9.70 24.16 -21.56
CA LYS A 89 -8.59 23.60 -22.34
C LYS A 89 -7.27 23.98 -21.68
N ILE A 90 -6.43 22.98 -21.42
CA ILE A 90 -5.10 23.15 -20.82
C ILE A 90 -3.97 22.74 -21.76
N SER A 91 -4.23 21.89 -22.75
CA SER A 91 -3.22 21.41 -23.71
C SER A 91 -3.91 20.80 -24.95
N TYR A 92 -3.12 20.18 -25.83
CA TYR A 92 -3.55 19.45 -27.02
C TYR A 92 -2.65 18.24 -27.25
N THR A 93 -3.18 17.14 -27.77
CA THR A 93 -2.40 15.98 -28.21
C THR A 93 -2.79 15.55 -29.64
N PRO A 94 -1.82 15.32 -30.54
CA PRO A 94 -2.09 14.86 -31.91
C PRO A 94 -2.43 13.35 -31.98
N VAL A 95 -2.24 12.61 -30.88
CA VAL A 95 -2.46 11.17 -30.76
C VAL A 95 -3.29 10.84 -29.53
N GLU A 96 -3.87 9.64 -29.47
CA GLU A 96 -4.46 9.13 -28.24
C GLU A 96 -3.36 8.83 -27.21
N LEU A 97 -3.56 9.26 -25.97
CA LEU A 97 -2.71 8.93 -24.83
C LEU A 97 -3.39 7.79 -24.05
N THR A 98 -2.85 6.59 -24.18
CA THR A 98 -3.39 5.37 -23.56
C THR A 98 -2.52 4.87 -22.42
N LYS A 99 -3.17 4.18 -21.47
CA LYS A 99 -2.53 3.45 -20.37
C LYS A 99 -2.35 1.95 -20.65
N THR A 100 -2.76 1.48 -21.81
CA THR A 100 -2.74 0.05 -22.17
C THR A 100 -1.45 -0.33 -22.88
N GLY A 101 -1.07 -1.61 -22.75
CA GLY A 101 0.12 -2.15 -23.39
C GLY A 101 1.41 -1.84 -22.64
N ASP A 102 2.48 -2.44 -23.12
CA ASP A 102 3.81 -2.25 -22.55
C ASP A 102 4.33 -0.85 -22.91
N ASN A 103 4.96 -0.18 -21.94
CA ASN A 103 5.47 1.19 -22.12
C ASN A 103 4.41 2.16 -22.68
N SER A 104 3.18 2.07 -22.17
CA SER A 104 2.05 2.91 -22.61
C SER A 104 2.45 4.40 -22.66
N ASN A 105 2.06 5.10 -23.72
CA ASN A 105 2.54 6.46 -23.96
C ASN A 105 2.05 7.47 -22.91
N LEU A 106 0.83 7.31 -22.37
CA LEU A 106 0.36 8.12 -21.24
C LEU A 106 1.15 7.81 -19.98
N GLY A 107 1.42 6.53 -19.71
CA GLY A 107 2.22 6.11 -18.57
C GLY A 107 3.63 6.71 -18.60
N GLY A 108 4.34 6.58 -19.73
CA GLY A 108 5.67 7.15 -19.91
C GLY A 108 5.66 8.67 -19.74
N LEU A 109 4.68 9.35 -20.34
CA LEU A 109 4.55 10.81 -20.24
C LEU A 109 4.37 11.27 -18.78
N LEU A 110 3.50 10.61 -18.03
CA LEU A 110 3.25 10.96 -16.63
C LEU A 110 4.45 10.63 -15.74
N ALA A 111 5.20 9.57 -16.04
CA ALA A 111 6.46 9.29 -15.34
C ALA A 111 7.51 10.38 -15.63
N ASP A 112 7.60 10.87 -16.86
CA ASP A 112 8.50 11.98 -17.24
C ASP A 112 8.10 13.28 -16.53
N TYR A 113 6.82 13.63 -16.54
CA TYR A 113 6.31 14.79 -15.80
C TYR A 113 6.59 14.71 -14.30
N THR A 114 6.45 13.51 -13.71
CA THR A 114 6.78 13.23 -12.31
C THR A 114 8.27 13.46 -12.04
N TYR A 115 9.14 12.88 -12.88
CA TYR A 115 10.59 13.06 -12.80
C TYR A 115 10.97 14.54 -12.90
N GLU A 116 10.49 15.23 -13.94
CA GLU A 116 10.85 16.63 -14.20
C GLU A 116 10.40 17.57 -13.07
N GLY A 117 9.19 17.37 -12.54
CA GLY A 117 8.68 18.17 -11.43
C GLY A 117 9.53 18.01 -10.17
N ALA A 118 9.85 16.76 -9.83
CA ALA A 118 10.68 16.46 -8.68
C ALA A 118 12.14 16.88 -8.87
N ASP A 119 12.70 16.80 -10.08
CA ASP A 119 14.07 17.23 -10.36
C ASP A 119 14.23 18.75 -10.16
N VAL A 120 13.26 19.54 -10.63
CA VAL A 120 13.22 20.98 -10.37
C VAL A 120 13.18 21.26 -8.87
N TRP A 121 12.29 20.57 -8.15
CA TRP A 121 12.16 20.74 -6.70
C TRP A 121 13.43 20.32 -5.96
N ALA A 122 14.04 19.19 -6.31
CA ALA A 122 15.24 18.66 -5.68
C ALA A 122 16.45 19.59 -5.88
N LYS A 123 16.61 20.14 -7.10
CA LYS A 123 17.67 21.12 -7.38
C LYS A 123 17.51 22.38 -6.54
N GLN A 124 16.28 22.83 -6.32
CA GLN A 124 15.99 24.02 -5.53
C GLN A 124 16.20 23.79 -4.04
N ASN A 125 15.68 22.69 -3.49
CA ASN A 125 15.56 22.45 -2.05
C ASN A 125 16.70 21.58 -1.48
N LEU A 126 17.18 20.60 -2.23
CA LEU A 126 18.21 19.66 -1.79
C LEU A 126 19.60 19.92 -2.38
N LYS A 127 19.68 20.77 -3.41
CA LYS A 127 20.90 20.96 -4.23
C LYS A 127 21.40 19.64 -4.82
N GLN A 128 20.45 18.77 -5.20
CA GLN A 128 20.68 17.46 -5.80
C GLN A 128 19.80 17.28 -7.02
N ASN A 129 20.19 16.36 -7.90
CA ASN A 129 19.33 15.88 -8.98
C ASN A 129 18.62 14.60 -8.52
N VAL A 130 17.46 14.32 -9.11
CA VAL A 130 16.84 13.00 -9.00
C VAL A 130 17.40 12.06 -10.07
N ASP A 131 17.41 10.75 -9.83
CA ASP A 131 18.05 9.77 -10.71
C ASP A 131 17.07 9.04 -11.64
N ALA A 132 15.84 8.78 -11.16
CA ALA A 132 14.77 8.14 -11.93
C ALA A 132 13.41 8.37 -11.27
N ALA A 133 12.32 8.08 -11.99
CA ALA A 133 10.97 8.09 -11.45
C ALA A 133 10.22 6.79 -11.75
N VAL A 134 9.30 6.41 -10.86
CA VAL A 134 8.35 5.31 -11.05
C VAL A 134 6.98 5.68 -10.49
N ILE A 135 5.94 5.41 -11.28
CA ILE A 135 4.55 5.50 -10.85
C ILE A 135 3.84 4.18 -11.15
N ASN A 136 2.73 3.90 -10.47
CA ASN A 136 2.00 2.65 -10.70
C ASN A 136 0.94 2.81 -11.78
N ILE A 137 0.83 1.80 -12.63
CA ILE A 137 -0.17 1.78 -13.71
C ILE A 137 -1.62 1.75 -13.18
N GLY A 138 -1.80 1.24 -11.95
CA GLY A 138 -3.08 1.25 -11.24
C GLY A 138 -3.56 2.65 -10.84
N GLY A 139 -2.63 3.60 -10.68
CA GLY A 139 -2.90 5.01 -10.41
C GLY A 139 -3.46 5.77 -11.60
N ILE A 140 -3.20 5.28 -12.83
CA ILE A 140 -3.71 5.86 -14.08
C ILE A 140 -5.08 5.23 -14.37
N ARG A 141 -6.15 6.03 -14.39
CA ARG A 141 -7.54 5.52 -14.35
C ARG A 141 -8.30 5.66 -15.67
N SER A 142 -7.84 6.53 -16.56
CA SER A 142 -8.45 6.78 -17.86
C SER A 142 -7.40 6.97 -18.95
N THR A 143 -7.85 7.11 -20.19
CA THR A 143 -7.06 7.55 -21.34
C THR A 143 -7.41 9.00 -21.70
N ILE A 144 -6.61 9.64 -22.55
CA ILE A 144 -6.93 10.95 -23.12
C ILE A 144 -7.02 10.80 -24.64
N GLY A 145 -8.20 11.05 -25.20
CA GLY A 145 -8.41 11.01 -26.64
C GLY A 145 -7.57 12.04 -27.38
N LYS A 146 -7.33 11.80 -28.67
CA LYS A 146 -6.73 12.78 -29.58
C LYS A 146 -7.53 14.09 -29.56
N GLY A 147 -6.83 15.23 -29.53
CA GLY A 147 -7.43 16.55 -29.58
C GLY A 147 -7.14 17.39 -28.34
N ASP A 148 -8.10 18.22 -27.98
CA ASP A 148 -7.97 19.14 -26.84
C ASP A 148 -7.93 18.36 -25.51
N ILE A 149 -6.94 18.69 -24.69
CA ILE A 149 -6.84 18.19 -23.33
C ILE A 149 -7.51 19.22 -22.42
N LEU A 150 -8.61 18.81 -21.80
CA LEU A 150 -9.35 19.60 -20.84
C LEU A 150 -8.92 19.26 -19.41
N LEU A 151 -9.14 20.20 -18.48
CA LEU A 151 -8.82 20.00 -17.06
C LEU A 151 -9.42 18.68 -16.51
N LYS A 152 -10.68 18.38 -16.85
CA LYS A 152 -11.35 17.13 -16.43
C LYS A 152 -10.61 15.87 -16.82
N HIS A 153 -9.93 15.85 -17.98
CA HIS A 153 -9.20 14.66 -18.42
C HIS A 153 -8.07 14.32 -17.43
N VAL A 154 -7.42 15.32 -16.83
CA VAL A 154 -6.36 15.08 -15.83
C VAL A 154 -6.95 14.56 -14.52
N PHE A 155 -8.12 15.06 -14.10
CA PHE A 155 -8.86 14.54 -12.95
C PHE A 155 -9.32 13.09 -13.16
N GLU A 156 -9.80 12.77 -14.36
CA GLU A 156 -10.19 11.40 -14.74
C GLU A 156 -8.98 10.46 -14.82
N VAL A 157 -7.83 10.94 -15.29
CA VAL A 157 -6.59 10.16 -15.42
C VAL A 157 -5.96 9.84 -14.07
N MET A 158 -5.84 10.80 -13.15
CA MET A 158 -5.28 10.55 -11.82
C MET A 158 -6.14 11.21 -10.72
N PRO A 159 -7.24 10.55 -10.31
CA PRO A 159 -8.22 11.10 -9.37
C PRO A 159 -7.78 11.02 -7.90
N PHE A 160 -6.57 10.50 -7.62
CA PHE A 160 -6.05 10.39 -6.25
C PHE A 160 -5.27 11.66 -5.86
N GLU A 161 -5.26 11.97 -4.57
CA GLU A 161 -4.54 13.12 -3.97
C GLU A 161 -3.12 12.74 -3.51
N ASN A 162 -2.49 11.82 -4.25
CA ASN A 162 -1.15 11.34 -3.96
C ASN A 162 -0.13 12.46 -4.10
N GLU A 163 0.85 12.48 -3.21
CA GLU A 163 1.98 13.39 -3.23
C GLU A 163 3.14 12.83 -4.06
N VAL A 164 3.85 13.68 -4.78
CA VAL A 164 5.17 13.37 -5.33
C VAL A 164 6.17 13.32 -4.17
N VAL A 165 6.89 12.22 -4.03
CA VAL A 165 7.91 12.05 -3.00
C VAL A 165 9.22 11.57 -3.64
N ILE A 166 10.32 11.82 -2.96
CA ILE A 166 11.64 11.34 -3.36
C ILE A 166 12.12 10.37 -2.29
N VAL A 167 12.51 9.16 -2.70
CA VAL A 167 13.11 8.16 -1.82
C VAL A 167 14.60 8.13 -2.08
N LYS A 168 15.40 8.58 -1.11
CA LYS A 168 16.85 8.47 -1.14
C LYS A 168 17.26 7.09 -0.62
N MET A 169 17.89 6.27 -1.45
CA MET A 169 18.24 4.89 -1.09
C MET A 169 19.55 4.44 -1.72
N LYS A 170 20.21 3.44 -1.11
CA LYS A 170 21.43 2.85 -1.69
C LYS A 170 21.10 2.02 -2.93
N GLY A 171 22.03 1.98 -3.89
CA GLY A 171 21.90 1.14 -5.08
C GLY A 171 21.62 -0.33 -4.73
N LYS A 172 22.27 -0.88 -3.70
CA LYS A 172 21.98 -2.24 -3.22
C LYS A 172 20.52 -2.48 -2.84
N ASP A 173 19.83 -1.46 -2.34
CA ASP A 173 18.43 -1.57 -1.93
C ASP A 173 17.49 -1.34 -3.12
N LEU A 174 17.93 -0.56 -4.12
CA LEU A 174 17.20 -0.33 -5.37
C LEU A 174 17.07 -1.60 -6.21
N LEU A 175 17.95 -2.60 -6.01
CA LEU A 175 17.78 -3.94 -6.58
C LEU A 175 16.42 -4.55 -6.23
N GLY A 176 15.83 -4.23 -5.08
CA GLY A 176 14.49 -4.71 -4.74
C GLY A 176 13.40 -4.24 -5.71
N MET A 177 13.57 -3.06 -6.34
CA MET A 177 12.68 -2.60 -7.41
C MET A 177 12.87 -3.41 -8.69
N PHE A 178 14.11 -3.77 -9.01
CA PHE A 178 14.44 -4.58 -10.17
C PHE A 178 13.89 -6.01 -10.02
N ASP A 179 14.02 -6.58 -8.83
CA ASP A 179 13.43 -7.87 -8.46
C ASP A 179 11.90 -7.83 -8.55
N TYR A 180 11.27 -6.74 -8.06
CA TYR A 180 9.82 -6.55 -8.19
C TYR A 180 9.34 -6.61 -9.65
N TYR A 181 10.03 -5.93 -10.56
CA TYR A 181 9.67 -5.96 -11.97
C TYR A 181 9.94 -7.33 -12.61
N ALA A 182 11.02 -8.01 -12.20
CA ALA A 182 11.32 -9.37 -12.65
C ALA A 182 10.24 -10.38 -12.22
N GLU A 183 9.78 -10.28 -10.97
CA GLU A 183 8.75 -11.16 -10.40
C GLU A 183 7.36 -10.86 -10.97
N THR A 184 6.98 -9.59 -11.01
CA THR A 184 5.59 -9.20 -11.33
C THR A 184 5.34 -8.99 -12.82
N GLN A 185 6.39 -8.65 -13.59
CA GLN A 185 6.32 -8.20 -14.98
C GLN A 185 5.23 -7.13 -15.22
N LYS A 186 4.92 -6.33 -14.20
CA LYS A 186 3.92 -5.27 -14.29
C LYS A 186 4.54 -4.05 -14.97
N ASN A 187 3.84 -3.53 -15.98
CA ASN A 187 4.21 -2.30 -16.69
C ASN A 187 3.91 -1.03 -15.89
N ASN A 188 4.42 -0.93 -14.66
CA ASN A 188 4.40 0.32 -13.91
C ASN A 188 5.31 1.34 -14.61
N PRO A 189 4.80 2.50 -15.06
CA PRO A 189 5.61 3.43 -15.85
C PRO A 189 6.81 4.01 -15.11
N VAL A 190 7.89 4.21 -15.85
CA VAL A 190 9.17 4.70 -15.32
C VAL A 190 9.74 5.81 -16.19
N SER A 191 10.61 6.65 -15.62
CA SER A 191 11.38 7.67 -16.32
C SER A 191 12.84 7.62 -15.87
N HIS A 192 13.78 7.82 -16.80
CA HIS A 192 15.23 7.63 -16.58
C HIS A 192 15.60 6.26 -15.99
N LEU A 193 14.75 5.25 -16.18
CA LEU A 193 15.01 3.87 -15.81
C LEU A 193 14.87 3.01 -17.07
N PHE A 194 15.78 2.07 -17.26
CA PHE A 194 15.63 1.00 -18.23
C PHE A 194 15.77 -0.35 -17.54
N LEU A 195 14.89 -1.29 -17.86
CA LEU A 195 14.94 -2.65 -17.34
C LEU A 195 14.58 -3.65 -18.42
N GLU A 196 15.40 -4.69 -18.54
CA GLU A 196 15.12 -5.87 -19.34
C GLU A 196 15.14 -7.09 -18.43
N THR A 197 14.15 -7.96 -18.63
CA THR A 197 14.06 -9.23 -17.93
C THR A 197 13.89 -10.38 -18.91
N ASN A 198 14.36 -11.57 -18.52
CA ASN A 198 14.17 -12.81 -19.25
C ASN A 198 13.81 -13.92 -18.25
N LYS A 199 12.66 -14.57 -18.43
CA LYS A 199 12.17 -15.66 -17.55
C LYS A 199 12.15 -15.26 -16.08
N GLY A 200 11.63 -14.06 -15.81
CA GLY A 200 11.53 -13.51 -14.45
C GLY A 200 12.88 -13.18 -13.79
N LYS A 201 13.94 -12.99 -14.57
CA LYS A 201 15.25 -12.55 -14.08
C LYS A 201 15.68 -11.28 -14.80
N VAL A 202 16.28 -10.34 -14.08
CA VAL A 202 16.84 -9.13 -14.67
C VAL A 202 18.07 -9.46 -15.49
N THR A 203 18.06 -9.09 -16.77
CA THR A 203 19.20 -9.23 -17.70
C THR A 203 19.94 -7.92 -17.87
N LYS A 204 19.24 -6.78 -17.75
CA LYS A 204 19.83 -5.45 -17.83
C LYS A 204 19.02 -4.46 -17.02
N GLY A 205 19.69 -3.64 -16.22
CA GLY A 205 19.05 -2.57 -15.45
C GLY A 205 19.92 -1.32 -15.47
N LEU A 206 19.36 -0.20 -15.92
CA LEU A 206 20.06 1.08 -15.99
C LEU A 206 19.25 2.14 -15.26
N VAL A 207 19.96 2.98 -14.50
CA VAL A 207 19.43 4.21 -13.91
C VAL A 207 20.17 5.37 -14.56
N ASN A 208 19.43 6.28 -15.17
CA ASN A 208 19.93 7.40 -15.96
C ASN A 208 21.00 6.96 -17.00
N GLY A 209 20.72 5.85 -17.68
CA GLY A 209 21.58 5.28 -18.72
C GLY A 209 22.84 4.56 -18.22
N LYS A 210 23.06 4.43 -16.90
CA LYS A 210 24.23 3.77 -16.32
C LYS A 210 23.82 2.54 -15.52
N GLU A 211 24.72 1.56 -15.46
CA GLU A 211 24.57 0.43 -14.54
C GLU A 211 24.53 0.90 -13.08
N LEU A 212 23.90 0.08 -12.25
CA LEU A 212 23.68 0.39 -10.86
C LEU A 212 24.97 0.24 -10.04
N ASP A 213 25.38 1.32 -9.38
CA ASP A 213 26.45 1.29 -8.38
C ASP A 213 25.83 0.99 -7.01
N LEU A 214 26.14 -0.18 -6.44
CA LEU A 214 25.52 -0.65 -5.21
C LEU A 214 25.83 0.21 -3.97
N GLY A 215 26.94 0.96 -4.00
CA GLY A 215 27.38 1.82 -2.89
C GLY A 215 26.85 3.26 -2.97
N LYS A 216 26.44 3.71 -4.16
CA LYS A 216 25.95 5.06 -4.43
C LYS A 216 24.53 5.26 -3.85
N ASP A 217 24.25 6.47 -3.40
CA ASP A 217 22.88 6.93 -3.12
C ASP A 217 22.16 7.30 -4.41
N TYR A 218 20.90 6.89 -4.52
CA TYR A 218 19.99 7.23 -5.60
C TYR A 218 18.75 7.93 -5.05
N TYR A 219 18.28 8.93 -5.79
CA TYR A 219 17.09 9.71 -5.49
C TYR A 219 15.98 9.30 -6.46
N ILE A 220 15.09 8.41 -6.01
CA ILE A 220 14.03 7.83 -6.84
C ILE A 220 12.72 8.56 -6.55
N VAL A 221 12.12 9.14 -7.58
CA VAL A 221 10.86 9.85 -7.48
C VAL A 221 9.70 8.87 -7.61
N THR A 222 8.71 8.98 -6.74
CA THR A 222 7.49 8.17 -6.81
C THR A 222 6.32 8.87 -6.13
N SER A 223 5.23 8.15 -5.85
CA SER A 223 4.13 8.64 -5.03
C SER A 223 4.29 8.22 -3.57
N ASP A 224 3.75 9.02 -2.64
CA ASP A 224 3.59 8.64 -1.23
C ASP A 224 2.93 7.25 -1.05
N TYR A 225 1.88 6.94 -1.83
CA TYR A 225 1.23 5.63 -1.83
C TYR A 225 2.23 4.48 -2.07
N LEU A 226 3.09 4.59 -3.09
CA LEU A 226 4.06 3.54 -3.40
C LEU A 226 5.23 3.52 -2.40
N ALA A 227 5.73 4.70 -2.02
CA ALA A 227 6.82 4.80 -1.07
C ALA A 227 6.46 4.22 0.31
N LEU A 228 5.18 4.27 0.69
CA LEU A 228 4.65 3.67 1.91
C LEU A 228 4.23 2.19 1.75
N GLY A 229 4.56 1.54 0.64
CA GLY A 229 4.37 0.09 0.42
C GLY A 229 3.15 -0.29 -0.41
N GLY A 230 2.45 0.68 -0.99
CA GLY A 230 1.38 0.44 -1.96
C GLY A 230 1.83 -0.48 -3.10
N ASP A 231 0.89 -1.26 -3.63
CA ASP A 231 1.14 -2.26 -4.69
C ASP A 231 2.27 -3.26 -4.40
N ASN A 232 2.55 -3.50 -3.11
CA ASN A 232 3.63 -4.35 -2.58
C ASN A 232 5.05 -3.84 -2.87
N MET A 233 5.24 -2.53 -3.09
CA MET A 233 6.55 -1.92 -3.30
C MET A 233 7.32 -1.67 -1.99
N TRP A 234 7.40 -2.69 -1.13
CA TRP A 234 7.97 -2.59 0.22
C TRP A 234 9.47 -2.24 0.24
N PHE A 235 10.18 -2.40 -0.87
CA PHE A 235 11.60 -2.04 -0.98
C PHE A 235 11.87 -0.56 -0.71
N PHE A 236 10.88 0.33 -0.93
CA PHE A 236 11.02 1.76 -0.61
C PHE A 236 11.17 2.04 0.88
N SER A 237 10.69 1.14 1.76
CA SER A 237 10.83 1.29 3.22
C SER A 237 12.29 1.27 3.71
N LYS A 238 13.23 0.85 2.87
CA LYS A 238 14.67 0.87 3.17
C LYS A 238 15.32 2.22 2.90
N GLY A 239 14.64 3.12 2.20
CA GLY A 239 15.13 4.46 1.87
C GLY A 239 14.66 5.54 2.84
N GLU A 240 15.30 6.69 2.76
CA GLU A 240 14.86 7.93 3.41
C GLU A 240 13.80 8.60 2.53
N LEU A 241 12.58 8.74 3.06
CA LEU A 241 11.47 9.41 2.38
C LEU A 241 11.58 10.94 2.53
N ILE A 242 11.54 11.64 1.41
CA ILE A 242 11.56 13.10 1.34
C ILE A 242 10.26 13.56 0.68
N SER A 243 9.40 14.20 1.49
CA SER A 243 8.16 14.82 1.03
C SER A 243 8.45 16.11 0.26
N THR A 244 7.75 16.32 -0.85
CA THR A 244 7.88 17.54 -1.67
C THR A 244 6.74 18.53 -1.42
N GLY A 245 5.62 18.05 -0.88
CA GLY A 245 4.36 18.77 -0.75
C GLY A 245 3.59 18.95 -2.07
N ILE A 246 4.11 18.45 -3.19
CA ILE A 246 3.50 18.60 -4.52
C ILE A 246 2.50 17.48 -4.75
N LYS A 247 1.24 17.81 -5.06
CA LYS A 247 0.26 16.82 -5.50
C LYS A 247 0.53 16.39 -6.94
N LEU A 248 0.48 15.07 -7.20
CA LEU A 248 0.73 14.51 -8.53
C LEU A 248 -0.22 15.10 -9.58
N ARG A 249 -1.51 15.26 -9.24
CA ARG A 249 -2.50 15.83 -10.16
C ARG A 249 -2.17 17.27 -10.51
N ASP A 250 -1.82 18.09 -9.52
CA ASP A 250 -1.46 19.49 -9.73
C ASP A 250 -0.21 19.61 -10.59
N LEU A 251 0.81 18.77 -10.33
CA LEU A 251 1.99 18.69 -11.18
C LEU A 251 1.63 18.37 -12.63
N PHE A 252 0.73 17.41 -12.87
CA PHE A 252 0.31 17.06 -14.22
C PHE A 252 -0.46 18.18 -14.89
N ILE A 253 -1.39 18.84 -14.19
CA ILE A 253 -2.11 20.01 -14.71
C ILE A 253 -1.11 21.07 -15.17
N GLU A 254 -0.12 21.40 -14.35
CA GLU A 254 0.90 22.39 -14.68
C GLU A 254 1.80 21.94 -15.84
N LYS A 255 2.18 20.66 -15.88
CA LYS A 255 2.99 20.11 -16.99
C LYS A 255 2.24 20.09 -18.32
N PHE A 256 0.94 19.75 -18.32
CA PHE A 256 0.13 19.88 -19.52
C PHE A 256 0.01 21.34 -19.97
N LYS A 257 -0.20 22.30 -19.07
CA LYS A 257 -0.22 23.73 -19.42
C LYS A 257 1.11 24.24 -19.97
N GLN A 258 2.23 23.77 -19.44
CA GLN A 258 3.58 24.10 -19.91
C GLN A 258 3.90 23.51 -21.29
N ASN A 259 3.15 22.50 -21.72
CA ASN A 259 3.30 21.85 -23.02
C ASN A 259 2.00 22.05 -23.84
N PRO A 260 1.82 23.19 -24.55
CA PRO A 260 0.61 23.48 -25.31
C PRO A 260 0.25 22.40 -26.35
N GLU A 261 1.26 21.68 -26.85
CA GLU A 261 1.12 20.45 -27.64
C GLU A 261 1.98 19.35 -27.01
N VAL A 262 1.33 18.26 -26.61
CA VAL A 262 1.96 17.09 -25.99
C VAL A 262 2.70 16.27 -27.02
N LYS A 263 3.94 15.92 -26.70
CA LYS A 263 4.73 14.92 -27.41
C LYS A 263 4.71 13.63 -26.60
N ALA A 264 3.92 12.67 -27.07
CA ALA A 264 3.85 11.37 -26.42
C ALA A 264 5.19 10.63 -26.57
N PRO A 265 5.80 10.10 -25.49
CA PRO A 265 7.00 9.30 -25.59
C PRO A 265 6.72 8.01 -26.38
N ASN A 266 7.74 7.56 -27.11
CA ASN A 266 7.70 6.35 -27.93
C ASN A 266 8.91 5.43 -27.66
N ASP A 267 9.70 5.73 -26.65
CA ASP A 267 10.84 4.94 -26.23
C ASP A 267 10.42 3.74 -25.37
N VAL A 268 11.25 2.69 -25.40
CA VAL A 268 11.01 1.46 -24.64
C VAL A 268 11.88 1.49 -23.39
N ARG A 269 11.26 1.36 -22.22
CA ARG A 269 11.89 1.47 -20.90
C ARG A 269 11.87 0.15 -20.14
N LEU A 270 10.79 -0.62 -20.30
CA LEU A 270 10.61 -1.92 -19.66
C LEU A 270 10.43 -3.00 -20.73
N ILE A 271 11.22 -4.07 -20.64
CA ILE A 271 11.16 -5.21 -21.56
C ILE A 271 11.02 -6.49 -20.72
N PHE A 272 9.93 -7.22 -20.95
CA PHE A 272 9.64 -8.48 -20.27
C PHE A 272 9.67 -9.64 -21.26
N ASN A 273 10.79 -10.36 -21.31
CA ASN A 273 10.93 -11.56 -22.13
C ASN A 273 10.57 -12.81 -21.31
N ASN A 274 9.78 -13.71 -21.89
CA ASN A 274 9.38 -14.99 -21.29
C ASN A 274 10.17 -16.17 -21.85
#